data_AF-A0A0L1J0Q6-F1
#
_entry.id   AF-A0A0L1J0Q6-F1
#
_cell.length_a   1.000
_cell.length_b   1.000
_cell.length_c   1.000
_cell.angle_alpha   90.00
_cell.angle_beta   90.00
_cell.angle_gamma   90.00
#
_symmetry.space_group_name_H-M   'P 1'
#
loop_
_entity.id
_entity.type
_entity.pdbx_description
1 polymer ?
#
loop_
_entity_poly.entity_id
_entity_poly.type
_entity_poly.pdbx_seq_one_letter_code
_entity_poly.pdbx_strand_id
1 'polypeptide(L)'
;MPTLLEVLTRRNPDFVERLPNGGSLTTNHMYPTVNGKEDWVDFSYQNLLQMFPILTAELAEDIPEPSDPEGAEKEDWGEDSTKAFFQRTMFVAINAALKQSWKSLHNSSDPPQIVTGDKAKSTNQTDDSRYSPDLAVVRTSRKQFLSSKYENLIPGDVKEATKWNAEIEEYERDKYDQVFGQMQQYCEQTQQRYAFVITGRELVVIHCRVEDIGSGIAANRTRREPKTPPRKSHMRNLSDVTDLSPLSSRVDRMSISGTSYRDDRSRVDFAPLQRVHVPYSAYGSGKLTFRLALWAICMLAATPGNSTHLQAEYVYPLHSVIQTQRGFLHLSTGAVTQQVPEGAQLVEAPQDLAIAKNDSFLAEHVRAAERHPSEPGLVVTLKDATLPRYIVRDGNRFWSRAKQRWYHLVRAENGTAIWEEFESRS
;
A
#
# COMPACT_ATOMS: atom_id res chain seq x y z
N MET A 1 -23.59 24.43 -12.34
CA MET A 1 -22.73 24.01 -11.21
C MET A 1 -21.56 23.22 -11.79
N PRO A 2 -20.36 23.25 -11.20
CA PRO A 2 -19.25 22.49 -11.76
C PRO A 2 -19.47 20.99 -11.58
N THR A 3 -18.86 20.21 -12.46
CA THR A 3 -18.68 18.76 -12.26
C THR A 3 -17.54 18.49 -11.27
N LEU A 4 -17.50 17.29 -10.70
CA LEU A 4 -16.40 16.87 -9.85
C LEU A 4 -15.04 16.94 -10.59
N LEU A 5 -15.02 16.57 -11.86
CA LEU A 5 -13.85 16.65 -12.72
C LEU A 5 -13.35 18.09 -12.88
N GLU A 6 -14.27 19.05 -13.10
CA GLU A 6 -13.91 20.46 -13.20
C GLU A 6 -13.26 20.96 -11.91
N VAL A 7 -13.77 20.58 -10.73
CA VAL A 7 -13.14 20.91 -9.45
C VAL A 7 -11.74 20.31 -9.33
N LEU A 8 -11.60 19.00 -9.60
CA LEU A 8 -10.33 18.28 -9.48
C LEU A 8 -9.31 18.68 -10.55
N THR A 9 -9.70 19.43 -11.57
CA THR A 9 -8.80 19.92 -12.63
C THR A 9 -8.52 21.42 -12.55
N ARG A 10 -8.98 22.10 -11.49
CA ARG A 10 -8.63 23.51 -11.23
C ARG A 10 -7.13 23.71 -11.10
N ARG A 11 -6.71 24.96 -11.36
CA ARG A 11 -5.32 25.40 -11.15
C ARG A 11 -4.97 25.26 -9.67
N ASN A 12 -3.77 24.73 -9.41
CA ASN A 12 -3.24 24.64 -8.06
C ASN A 12 -2.70 26.00 -7.59
N PRO A 13 -2.74 26.30 -6.29
CA PRO A 13 -2.18 27.54 -5.75
C PRO A 13 -0.69 27.65 -6.07
N ASP A 14 -0.19 28.88 -6.19
CA ASP A 14 1.23 29.10 -6.45
C ASP A 14 2.08 28.58 -5.29
N PHE A 15 3.15 27.85 -5.61
CA PHE A 15 4.12 27.30 -4.68
C PHE A 15 5.53 27.72 -5.13
N VAL A 16 6.31 28.34 -4.25
CA VAL A 16 7.57 28.99 -4.60
C VAL A 16 8.73 28.34 -3.84
N GLU A 17 9.64 27.72 -4.57
CA GLU A 17 10.85 27.13 -3.98
C GLU A 17 11.82 28.20 -3.46
N ARG A 18 12.21 28.13 -2.18
CA ARG A 18 13.19 29.05 -1.56
C ARG A 18 14.51 28.41 -1.17
N LEU A 19 14.63 27.08 -1.27
CA LEU A 19 15.86 26.35 -0.96
C LEU A 19 16.61 25.94 -2.24
N PRO A 20 17.59 26.72 -2.72
CA PRO A 20 18.34 26.38 -3.93
C PRO A 20 19.19 25.10 -3.79
N ASN A 21 19.61 24.74 -2.57
CA ASN A 21 20.49 23.59 -2.31
C ASN A 21 19.83 22.44 -1.52
N GLY A 22 18.60 22.64 -1.04
CA GLY A 22 17.87 21.69 -0.19
C GLY A 22 18.57 21.31 1.15
N GLY A 23 17.91 20.46 1.96
CA GLY A 23 18.48 19.74 3.11
C GLY A 23 19.11 18.36 2.78
N SER A 24 19.06 17.38 3.69
CA SER A 24 19.44 15.97 3.42
C SER A 24 18.22 15.08 3.14
N LEU A 25 18.35 13.98 2.38
CA LEU A 25 17.27 13.00 2.25
C LEU A 25 17.28 12.06 3.45
N THR A 26 16.11 11.80 4.02
CA THR A 26 15.95 10.79 5.06
C THR A 26 15.97 9.40 4.43
N THR A 27 16.94 8.56 4.83
CA THR A 27 17.12 7.21 4.27
C THR A 27 17.53 6.22 5.36
N ASN A 28 17.36 4.92 5.06
CA ASN A 28 17.87 3.84 5.88
C ASN A 28 18.49 2.76 4.98
N HIS A 29 19.68 2.28 5.35
CA HIS A 29 20.38 1.21 4.63
C HIS A 29 19.63 -0.15 4.67
N MET A 30 18.66 -0.28 5.57
CA MET A 30 17.80 -1.45 5.69
C MET A 30 16.59 -1.41 4.74
N TYR A 31 16.37 -0.32 4.00
CA TYR A 31 15.29 -0.28 3.03
C TYR A 31 15.52 -1.30 1.90
N PRO A 32 14.42 -1.88 1.35
CA PRO A 32 14.50 -2.78 0.21
C PRO A 32 15.24 -2.16 -0.96
N THR A 33 15.93 -3.00 -1.72
CA THR A 33 16.56 -2.59 -2.98
C THR A 33 15.50 -2.48 -4.07
N VAL A 34 15.55 -1.40 -4.85
CA VAL A 34 14.63 -1.19 -5.97
C VAL A 34 15.10 -2.01 -7.17
N ASN A 35 14.41 -3.13 -7.43
CA ASN A 35 14.76 -4.07 -8.51
C ASN A 35 14.35 -3.61 -9.92
N GLY A 36 13.57 -2.53 -10.03
CA GLY A 36 13.13 -1.96 -11.31
C GLY A 36 12.03 -0.92 -11.15
N LYS A 37 11.78 -0.16 -12.22
CA LYS A 37 10.74 0.88 -12.29
C LYS A 37 10.06 0.83 -13.66
N GLU A 38 8.75 0.93 -13.69
CA GLU A 38 7.92 0.88 -14.90
C GLU A 38 6.86 2.00 -14.86
N ASP A 39 6.37 2.40 -16.03
CA ASP A 39 5.24 3.34 -16.11
C ASP A 39 3.94 2.61 -15.81
N TRP A 40 3.12 3.18 -14.92
CA TRP A 40 1.81 2.63 -14.61
C TRP A 40 0.75 3.13 -15.59
N VAL A 41 0.77 2.58 -16.81
CA VAL A 41 -0.08 3.00 -17.93
C VAL A 41 -1.58 2.91 -17.65
N ASP A 42 -1.98 1.99 -16.78
CA ASP A 42 -3.38 1.79 -16.38
C ASP A 42 -3.95 2.96 -15.57
N PHE A 43 -3.10 3.68 -14.83
CA PHE A 43 -3.49 4.83 -14.03
C PHE A 43 -3.45 6.10 -14.87
N SER A 44 -4.42 6.24 -15.78
CA SER A 44 -4.49 7.32 -16.76
C SER A 44 -5.78 8.13 -16.65
N TYR A 45 -5.77 9.37 -17.17
CA TYR A 45 -6.96 10.24 -17.20
C TYR A 45 -8.19 9.53 -17.82
N GLN A 46 -7.99 8.85 -18.96
CA GLN A 46 -9.06 8.18 -19.69
C GLN A 46 -9.67 7.02 -18.88
N ASN A 47 -8.82 6.16 -18.30
CA ASN A 47 -9.29 5.03 -17.49
C ASN A 47 -10.03 5.53 -16.25
N LEU A 48 -9.53 6.58 -15.59
CA LEU A 48 -10.19 7.14 -14.41
C LEU A 48 -11.59 7.69 -14.74
N LEU A 49 -11.77 8.33 -15.90
CA LEU A 49 -13.10 8.79 -16.34
C LEU A 49 -14.06 7.63 -16.58
N GLN A 50 -13.60 6.56 -17.23
CA GLN A 50 -14.42 5.37 -17.49
C GLN A 50 -14.78 4.63 -16.19
N MET A 51 -13.84 4.55 -15.25
CA MET A 51 -14.03 3.86 -13.97
C MET A 51 -14.91 4.63 -12.99
N PHE A 52 -14.88 5.97 -13.02
CA PHE A 52 -15.59 6.81 -12.07
C PHE A 52 -16.56 7.76 -12.78
N PRO A 53 -17.77 7.30 -13.14
CA PRO A 53 -18.82 8.14 -13.73
C PRO A 53 -19.20 9.37 -12.88
N ILE A 54 -18.93 9.32 -11.57
CA ILE A 54 -19.14 10.47 -10.67
C ILE A 54 -18.28 11.69 -11.06
N LEU A 55 -17.16 11.49 -11.76
CA LEU A 55 -16.31 12.59 -12.23
C LEU A 55 -17.08 13.55 -13.16
N THR A 56 -17.96 13.02 -14.00
CA THR A 56 -18.77 13.82 -14.93
C THR A 56 -20.11 14.27 -14.35
N ALA A 57 -20.44 13.88 -13.11
CA ALA A 57 -21.68 14.29 -12.48
C ALA A 57 -21.60 15.77 -12.02
N GLU A 58 -22.68 16.51 -12.23
CA GLU A 58 -22.82 17.85 -11.67
C GLU A 58 -22.91 17.79 -10.14
N LEU A 59 -22.19 18.69 -9.48
CA LEU A 59 -22.25 18.83 -8.04
C LEU A 59 -23.46 19.69 -7.63
N ALA A 60 -24.15 19.30 -6.56
CA ALA A 60 -25.23 20.10 -5.98
C ALA A 60 -24.74 21.45 -5.45
N GLU A 61 -23.53 21.45 -4.88
CA GLU A 61 -22.80 22.62 -4.39
C GLU A 61 -21.34 22.50 -4.82
N ASP A 62 -20.71 23.64 -5.11
CA ASP A 62 -19.30 23.68 -5.44
C ASP A 62 -18.45 23.33 -4.21
N ILE A 63 -17.27 22.76 -4.44
CA ILE A 63 -16.31 22.48 -3.39
C ILE A 63 -15.53 23.78 -3.11
N PRO A 64 -15.58 24.30 -1.87
CA PRO A 64 -14.86 25.50 -1.50
C PRO A 64 -13.35 25.32 -1.69
N GLU A 65 -12.73 26.26 -2.40
CA GLU A 65 -11.28 26.37 -2.42
C GLU A 65 -10.80 27.05 -1.13
N PRO A 66 -9.68 26.58 -0.55
CA PRO A 66 -9.01 27.34 0.51
C PRO A 66 -8.50 28.67 -0.04
N SER A 67 -8.32 29.65 0.85
CA SER A 67 -7.71 30.93 0.46
C SER A 67 -6.34 30.71 -0.17
N ASP A 68 -6.04 31.49 -1.21
CA ASP A 68 -4.73 31.46 -1.83
C ASP A 68 -3.65 31.84 -0.79
N PRO A 69 -2.58 31.05 -0.68
CA PRO A 69 -1.51 31.32 0.27
C PRO A 69 -0.70 32.55 -0.16
N GLU A 70 -0.40 33.43 0.80
CA GLU A 70 0.34 34.67 0.58
C GLU A 70 1.67 34.69 1.34
N GLY A 71 2.63 35.48 0.85
CA GLY A 71 3.91 35.70 1.53
C GLY A 71 4.65 34.40 1.83
N ALA A 72 5.04 34.22 3.10
CA ALA A 72 5.78 33.05 3.57
C ALA A 72 4.98 31.73 3.51
N GLU A 73 3.64 31.79 3.41
CA GLU A 73 2.82 30.57 3.42
C GLU A 73 2.85 29.80 2.10
N LYS A 74 3.29 30.43 1.01
CA LYS A 74 3.51 29.77 -0.30
C LYS A 74 4.96 29.39 -0.58
N GLU A 75 5.85 29.61 0.38
CA GLU A 75 7.28 29.41 0.21
C GLU A 75 7.75 28.04 0.73
N ASP A 76 8.52 27.32 -0.08
CA ASP A 76 9.16 26.07 0.31
C ASP A 76 10.51 26.31 0.98
N TRP A 77 10.53 26.12 2.30
CA TRP A 77 11.68 26.14 3.18
C TRP A 77 12.09 24.73 3.64
N GLY A 78 11.60 23.66 2.99
CA GLY A 78 11.89 22.27 3.33
C GLY A 78 10.64 21.38 3.41
N GLU A 79 10.85 20.10 3.76
CA GLU A 79 9.78 19.09 3.83
C GLU A 79 8.61 19.53 4.75
N ASP A 80 8.90 20.17 5.89
CA ASP A 80 7.87 20.64 6.82
C ASP A 80 7.00 21.77 6.25
N SER A 81 7.58 22.76 5.57
CA SER A 81 6.81 23.82 4.91
C SER A 81 6.02 23.29 3.72
N THR A 82 6.60 22.37 2.95
CA THR A 82 5.89 21.67 1.87
C THR A 82 4.66 20.95 2.44
N LYS A 83 4.85 20.15 3.50
CA LYS A 83 3.77 19.42 4.16
C LYS A 83 2.67 20.35 4.67
N ALA A 84 3.05 21.44 5.34
CA ALA A 84 2.11 22.43 5.86
C ALA A 84 1.32 23.13 4.73
N PHE A 85 1.97 23.47 3.62
CA PHE A 85 1.32 24.05 2.44
C PHE A 85 0.24 23.12 1.88
N PHE A 86 0.58 21.86 1.59
CA PHE A 86 -0.36 20.89 1.01
C PHE A 86 -1.54 20.60 1.95
N GLN A 87 -1.31 20.58 3.26
CA GLN A 87 -2.36 20.39 4.27
C GLN A 87 -3.38 21.52 4.30
N ARG A 88 -2.92 22.78 4.19
CA ARG A 88 -3.80 23.97 4.23
C ARG A 88 -4.49 24.24 2.91
N THR A 89 -3.92 23.74 1.81
CA THR A 89 -4.43 23.98 0.46
C THR A 89 -5.06 22.70 -0.12
N MET A 90 -4.26 21.90 -0.80
CA MET A 90 -4.68 20.79 -1.65
C MET A 90 -5.52 19.74 -0.92
N PHE A 91 -5.12 19.35 0.29
CA PHE A 91 -5.83 18.30 1.03
C PHE A 91 -7.21 18.74 1.50
N VAL A 92 -7.46 20.04 1.67
CA VAL A 92 -8.79 20.57 2.02
C VAL A 92 -9.77 20.29 0.86
N ALA A 93 -9.41 20.72 -0.35
CA ALA A 93 -10.24 20.53 -1.54
C ALA A 93 -10.39 19.03 -1.88
N ILE A 94 -9.30 18.25 -1.81
CA ILE A 94 -9.33 16.82 -2.12
C ILE A 94 -10.16 16.04 -1.11
N ASN A 95 -10.02 16.28 0.20
CA ASN A 95 -10.82 15.59 1.21
C ASN A 95 -12.32 15.97 1.11
N ALA A 96 -12.65 17.21 0.74
CA ALA A 96 -14.01 17.61 0.43
C ALA A 96 -14.57 16.88 -0.80
N ALA A 97 -13.78 16.78 -1.87
CA ALA A 97 -14.11 16.01 -3.06
C ALA A 97 -14.33 14.52 -2.75
N LEU A 98 -13.44 13.91 -1.94
CA LEU A 98 -13.59 12.52 -1.48
C LEU A 98 -14.87 12.34 -0.69
N LYS A 99 -15.19 13.25 0.25
CA LYS A 99 -16.42 13.20 1.05
C LYS A 99 -17.67 13.22 0.17
N GLN A 100 -17.74 14.13 -0.80
CA GLN A 100 -18.89 14.24 -1.69
C GLN A 100 -19.01 13.03 -2.61
N SER A 101 -17.91 12.61 -3.23
CA SER A 101 -17.86 11.43 -4.11
C SER A 101 -18.30 10.17 -3.37
N TRP A 102 -17.77 9.97 -2.16
CA TRP A 102 -18.06 8.80 -1.35
C TRP A 102 -19.53 8.75 -0.92
N LYS A 103 -20.10 9.91 -0.55
CA LYS A 103 -21.53 9.99 -0.20
C LYS A 103 -22.41 9.62 -1.39
N SER A 104 -22.08 10.10 -2.59
CA SER A 104 -22.84 9.79 -3.81
C SER A 104 -22.71 8.33 -4.24
N LEU A 105 -21.50 7.76 -4.20
CA LEU A 105 -21.25 6.40 -4.68
C LEU A 105 -21.67 5.30 -3.69
N HIS A 106 -21.54 5.56 -2.38
CA HIS A 106 -21.69 4.52 -1.36
C HIS A 106 -22.76 4.83 -0.32
N ASN A 107 -23.44 5.98 -0.40
CA ASN A 107 -24.38 6.46 0.61
C ASN A 107 -23.82 6.43 2.05
N SER A 108 -22.52 6.64 2.20
CA SER A 108 -21.79 6.52 3.45
C SER A 108 -21.15 7.85 3.85
N SER A 109 -21.03 8.09 5.16
CA SER A 109 -20.36 9.25 5.74
C SER A 109 -18.91 8.96 6.17
N ASP A 110 -18.31 7.88 5.68
CA ASP A 110 -16.96 7.44 6.04
C ASP A 110 -16.03 7.37 4.80
N PRO A 111 -15.74 8.53 4.17
CA PRO A 111 -14.83 8.61 3.02
C PRO A 111 -13.39 8.31 3.42
N PRO A 112 -12.53 7.91 2.46
CA PRO A 112 -11.10 8.03 2.66
C PRO A 112 -10.69 9.48 2.89
N GLN A 113 -9.66 9.67 3.71
CA GLN A 113 -9.14 10.97 4.07
C GLN A 113 -7.61 10.93 4.10
N ILE A 114 -7.00 11.97 3.53
CA ILE A 114 -5.56 12.21 3.65
C ILE A 114 -5.32 12.89 4.99
N VAL A 115 -4.45 12.28 5.81
CA VAL A 115 -4.09 12.71 7.15
C VAL A 115 -2.58 12.65 7.35
N THR A 116 -2.09 13.17 8.47
CA THR A 116 -0.72 12.96 8.92
C THR A 116 -0.47 11.50 9.29
N GLY A 117 0.74 11.01 9.02
CA GLY A 117 1.07 9.59 9.22
C GLY A 117 0.97 9.09 10.67
N ASP A 118 1.08 9.98 11.67
CA ASP A 118 0.92 9.63 13.09
C ASP A 118 -0.46 9.04 13.42
N LYS A 119 -1.48 9.35 12.62
CA LYS A 119 -2.85 8.84 12.78
C LYS A 119 -3.00 7.39 12.36
N ALA A 120 -2.10 6.89 11.52
CA ALA A 120 -2.14 5.55 11.00
C ALA A 120 -1.07 4.67 11.63
N LYS A 121 -1.11 3.37 11.33
CA LYS A 121 -0.07 2.44 11.77
C LYS A 121 1.29 2.83 11.17
N SER A 122 2.23 3.24 12.01
CA SER A 122 3.65 2.90 11.88
C SER A 122 3.86 1.60 12.64
N THR A 123 4.59 0.63 12.09
CA THR A 123 4.68 -0.71 12.68
C THR A 123 5.27 -0.67 14.10
N ASN A 124 4.90 -1.63 14.95
CA ASN A 124 5.52 -1.81 16.27
C ASN A 124 6.99 -2.31 16.18
N GLN A 125 7.61 -2.27 15.01
CA GLN A 125 8.92 -2.88 14.78
C GLN A 125 10.06 -1.99 15.28
N THR A 126 9.85 -0.68 15.40
CA THR A 126 10.93 0.24 15.76
C THR A 126 10.39 1.61 16.18
N ASP A 127 11.08 2.24 17.14
CA ASP A 127 10.87 3.65 17.52
C ASP A 127 11.56 4.61 16.51
N ASP A 128 12.20 4.08 15.48
CA ASP A 128 12.83 4.85 14.41
C ASP A 128 11.78 5.51 13.51
N SER A 129 11.69 6.84 13.60
CA SER A 129 10.75 7.67 12.84
C SER A 129 10.87 7.51 11.33
N ARG A 130 12.02 7.05 10.81
CA ARG A 130 12.24 6.78 9.38
C ARG A 130 11.37 5.65 8.82
N TYR A 131 10.73 4.87 9.69
CA TYR A 131 9.76 3.85 9.31
C TYR A 131 8.31 4.34 9.41
N SER A 132 8.12 5.64 9.67
CA SER A 132 6.80 6.26 9.75
C SER A 132 6.62 7.18 8.56
N PRO A 133 5.61 6.94 7.71
CA PRO A 133 5.33 7.83 6.59
C PRO A 133 4.90 9.21 7.09
N ASP A 134 5.18 10.25 6.32
CA ASP A 134 4.72 11.61 6.65
C ASP A 134 3.20 11.77 6.61
N LEU A 135 2.58 11.06 5.67
CA LEU A 135 1.18 11.13 5.33
C LEU A 135 0.59 9.72 5.28
N ALA A 136 -0.72 9.65 5.48
CA ALA A 136 -1.47 8.40 5.35
C ALA A 136 -2.86 8.69 4.78
N VAL A 137 -3.38 7.74 4.02
CA VAL A 137 -4.80 7.71 3.69
C VAL A 137 -5.49 6.74 4.63
N VAL A 138 -6.57 7.19 5.28
CA VAL A 138 -7.29 6.40 6.28
C VAL A 138 -8.80 6.45 6.04
N ARG A 139 -9.52 5.51 6.65
CA ARG A 139 -10.97 5.58 6.85
C ARG A 139 -11.27 5.43 8.33
N THR A 140 -12.23 6.19 8.84
CA THR A 140 -12.50 6.21 10.28
C THR A 140 -13.06 4.89 10.80
N SER A 141 -13.82 4.18 9.96
CA SER A 141 -14.32 2.83 10.27
C SER A 141 -13.26 1.73 10.16
N ARG A 142 -12.15 1.96 9.43
CA ARG A 142 -11.12 0.95 9.20
C ARG A 142 -10.02 1.08 10.25
N LYS A 143 -10.08 0.17 11.21
CA LYS A 143 -9.02 -0.03 12.19
C LYS A 143 -8.09 -1.13 11.72
N GLN A 144 -6.81 -0.96 12.00
CA GLN A 144 -5.84 -2.02 11.78
C GLN A 144 -6.26 -3.27 12.58
N PHE A 145 -6.02 -4.45 12.02
CA PHE A 145 -6.31 -5.74 12.67
C PHE A 145 -5.90 -5.76 14.14
N LEU A 146 -6.89 -5.89 15.04
CA LEU A 146 -6.75 -5.92 16.49
C LEU A 146 -5.99 -4.70 17.08
N SER A 147 -6.20 -3.49 16.55
CA SER A 147 -5.54 -2.24 16.97
C SER A 147 -6.53 -1.07 17.04
N SER A 148 -6.22 -0.05 17.85
CA SER A 148 -7.01 1.20 17.95
C SER A 148 -6.64 2.24 16.90
N LYS A 149 -5.44 2.13 16.28
CA LYS A 149 -4.97 3.01 15.20
C LYS A 149 -5.74 2.73 13.90
N TYR A 150 -5.86 3.75 13.06
CA TYR A 150 -6.44 3.58 11.73
C TYR A 150 -5.54 2.70 10.86
N GLU A 151 -6.17 1.91 10.00
CA GLU A 151 -5.47 1.21 8.93
C GLU A 151 -4.92 2.25 7.95
N ASN A 152 -3.62 2.20 7.67
CA ASN A 152 -3.03 2.99 6.60
C ASN A 152 -3.39 2.33 5.26
N LEU A 153 -4.19 2.99 4.44
CA LEU A 153 -4.61 2.52 3.11
C LEU A 153 -3.60 2.89 2.03
N ILE A 154 -2.91 4.02 2.20
CA ILE A 154 -1.86 4.49 1.31
C ILE A 154 -0.85 5.29 2.15
N PRO A 155 0.36 4.76 2.41
CA PRO A 155 1.44 5.58 2.95
C PRO A 155 1.86 6.64 1.94
N GLY A 156 2.17 7.84 2.44
CA GLY A 156 2.69 8.92 1.61
C GLY A 156 3.86 9.64 2.26
N ASP A 157 4.73 10.19 1.43
CA ASP A 157 5.89 10.97 1.89
C ASP A 157 5.93 12.36 1.24
N VAL A 158 6.57 13.30 1.93
CA VAL A 158 6.86 14.62 1.40
C VAL A 158 8.35 14.72 1.16
N LYS A 159 8.74 15.21 -0.02
CA LYS A 159 10.15 15.47 -0.35
C LYS A 159 10.34 16.87 -0.91
N GLU A 160 11.52 17.42 -0.64
CA GLU A 160 11.97 18.65 -1.28
C GLU A 160 12.18 18.42 -2.77
N ALA A 161 11.54 19.25 -3.60
CA ALA A 161 11.60 19.11 -5.05
C ALA A 161 13.03 19.26 -5.60
N THR A 162 13.90 20.01 -4.92
CA THR A 162 15.31 20.18 -5.32
C THR A 162 16.18 18.95 -5.05
N LYS A 163 15.70 17.97 -4.28
CA LYS A 163 16.41 16.71 -4.00
C LYS A 163 15.79 15.48 -4.62
N TRP A 164 14.49 15.52 -4.93
CA TRP A 164 13.81 14.40 -5.51
C TRP A 164 12.78 14.86 -6.53
N ASN A 165 13.08 14.63 -7.80
CA ASN A 165 12.17 14.83 -8.92
C ASN A 165 12.63 13.99 -10.13
N ALA A 166 11.82 13.93 -11.18
CA ALA A 166 12.14 13.21 -12.41
C ALA A 166 13.49 13.60 -13.06
N GLU A 167 13.91 14.87 -13.01
CA GLU A 167 15.21 15.32 -13.56
C GLU A 167 16.39 14.73 -12.76
N ILE A 168 16.24 14.58 -11.43
CA ILE A 168 17.29 14.04 -10.55
C ILE A 168 17.53 12.56 -10.82
N GLU A 169 16.50 11.81 -11.25
CA GLU A 169 16.65 10.41 -11.62
C GLU A 169 17.68 10.19 -12.74
N GLU A 170 17.79 11.14 -13.67
CA GLU A 170 18.70 11.04 -14.83
C GLU A 170 20.17 11.06 -14.41
N TYR A 171 20.52 11.84 -13.36
CA TYR A 171 21.91 12.09 -12.96
C TYR A 171 22.31 11.43 -11.62
N GLU A 172 21.36 11.24 -10.69
CA GLU A 172 21.60 10.66 -9.35
C GLU A 172 20.64 9.49 -9.04
N ARG A 173 20.56 8.50 -9.94
CA ARG A 173 19.65 7.34 -9.84
C ARG A 173 19.67 6.66 -8.47
N ASP A 174 20.85 6.39 -7.89
CA ASP A 174 20.96 5.66 -6.62
C ASP A 174 20.28 6.41 -5.46
N LYS A 175 20.40 7.74 -5.45
CA LYS A 175 19.77 8.60 -4.44
C LYS A 175 18.28 8.73 -4.70
N TYR A 176 17.90 8.85 -5.96
CA TYR A 176 16.52 8.89 -6.37
C TYR A 176 15.77 7.60 -5.96
N ASP A 177 16.42 6.44 -6.09
CA ASP A 177 15.86 5.13 -5.74
C ASP A 177 15.72 4.90 -4.22
N GLN A 178 16.43 5.65 -3.37
CA GLN A 178 16.27 5.53 -1.92
C GLN A 178 14.86 5.88 -1.45
N VAL A 179 14.21 6.87 -2.07
CA VAL A 179 12.83 7.25 -1.75
C VAL A 179 11.88 6.13 -2.15
N PHE A 180 12.12 5.46 -3.28
CA PHE A 180 11.30 4.31 -3.66
C PHE A 180 11.53 3.07 -2.78
N GLY A 181 12.77 2.83 -2.33
CA GLY A 181 13.04 1.81 -1.31
C GLY A 181 12.27 2.10 -0.02
N GLN A 182 12.19 3.37 0.38
CA GLN A 182 11.34 3.79 1.50
C GLN A 182 9.85 3.52 1.25
N MET A 183 9.35 3.79 0.03
CA MET A 183 7.95 3.51 -0.31
C MET A 183 7.63 2.01 -0.30
N GLN A 184 8.53 1.19 -0.82
CA GLN A 184 8.42 -0.27 -0.74
C GLN A 184 8.39 -0.74 0.72
N GLN A 185 9.28 -0.21 1.57
CA GLN A 185 9.26 -0.48 3.01
C GLN A 185 7.91 -0.13 3.63
N TYR A 186 7.35 1.04 3.32
CA TYR A 186 6.03 1.43 3.84
C TYR A 186 4.90 0.53 3.33
N CYS A 187 4.90 0.18 2.04
CA CYS A 187 3.97 -0.77 1.46
C CYS A 187 4.04 -2.14 2.14
N GLU A 188 5.24 -2.65 2.43
CA GLU A 188 5.42 -3.88 3.19
C GLU A 188 4.85 -3.75 4.61
N GLN A 189 5.17 -2.66 5.29
CA GLN A 189 4.76 -2.44 6.68
C GLN A 189 3.25 -2.28 6.86
N THR A 190 2.61 -1.63 5.89
CA THR A 190 1.17 -1.36 5.85
C THR A 190 0.39 -2.46 5.15
N GLN A 191 1.07 -3.35 4.43
CA GLN A 191 0.48 -4.38 3.56
C GLN A 191 -0.48 -3.78 2.52
N GLN A 192 -0.12 -2.61 1.99
CA GLN A 192 -0.86 -1.93 0.94
C GLN A 192 -0.01 -1.83 -0.33
N ARG A 193 -0.68 -1.92 -1.47
CA ARG A 193 -0.03 -1.90 -2.79
C ARG A 193 0.20 -0.51 -3.35
N TYR A 194 -0.40 0.52 -2.76
CA TYR A 194 -0.26 1.89 -3.23
C TYR A 194 0.59 2.70 -2.27
N ALA A 195 1.36 3.63 -2.80
CA ALA A 195 2.05 4.68 -2.06
C ALA A 195 2.05 5.97 -2.90
N PHE A 196 2.41 7.10 -2.30
CA PHE A 196 2.67 8.31 -3.08
C PHE A 196 3.79 9.16 -2.48
N VAL A 197 4.43 9.96 -3.33
CA VAL A 197 5.38 10.99 -2.90
C VAL A 197 4.91 12.32 -3.46
N ILE A 198 4.92 13.36 -2.62
CA ILE A 198 4.58 14.73 -3.02
C ILE A 198 5.80 15.62 -2.87
N THR A 199 5.99 16.48 -3.87
CA THR A 199 6.96 17.58 -3.85
C THR A 199 6.30 18.86 -4.34
N GLY A 200 7.02 19.98 -4.26
CA GLY A 200 6.61 21.24 -4.87
C GLY A 200 6.44 21.21 -6.40
N ARG A 201 6.99 20.19 -7.07
CA ARG A 201 6.98 20.09 -8.54
C ARG A 201 6.07 18.98 -9.07
N GLU A 202 5.83 17.93 -8.29
CA GLU A 202 5.07 16.78 -8.77
C GLU A 202 4.45 15.94 -7.66
N LEU A 203 3.44 15.16 -8.04
CA LEU A 203 2.96 13.98 -7.34
C LEU A 203 3.47 12.74 -8.08
N VAL A 204 4.04 11.78 -7.36
CA VAL A 204 4.35 10.46 -7.89
C VAL A 204 3.46 9.43 -7.21
N VAL A 205 2.55 8.85 -7.98
CA VAL A 205 1.68 7.74 -7.53
C VAL A 205 2.41 6.43 -7.80
N ILE A 206 2.46 5.53 -6.83
CA ILE A 206 3.26 4.31 -6.88
C ILE A 206 2.36 3.09 -6.67
N HIS A 207 2.63 2.05 -7.44
CA HIS A 207 2.00 0.74 -7.33
C HIS A 207 3.08 -0.33 -7.14
N CYS A 208 3.08 -0.93 -5.95
CA CYS A 208 4.03 -1.94 -5.50
C CYS A 208 3.43 -3.34 -5.65
N ARG A 209 4.28 -4.28 -6.06
CA ARG A 209 4.04 -5.72 -6.00
C ARG A 209 5.26 -6.41 -5.42
N VAL A 210 5.04 -7.59 -4.86
CA VAL A 210 6.13 -8.44 -4.39
C VAL A 210 6.50 -9.50 -5.43
N GLU A 211 7.65 -10.13 -5.28
CA GLU A 211 8.05 -11.31 -6.04
C GLU A 211 8.45 -12.44 -5.08
N ASP A 212 7.99 -13.65 -5.39
CA ASP A 212 8.38 -14.83 -4.63
C ASP A 212 9.80 -15.25 -5.06
N ILE A 213 10.76 -15.12 -4.15
CA ILE A 213 12.09 -15.69 -4.37
C ILE A 213 11.95 -17.21 -4.20
N GLY A 214 12.08 -17.93 -5.31
CA GLY A 214 12.03 -19.40 -5.31
C GLY A 214 12.94 -20.01 -4.24
N SER A 215 12.54 -21.15 -3.68
CA SER A 215 13.35 -21.85 -2.67
C SER A 215 14.75 -22.10 -3.23
N GLY A 216 15.77 -21.43 -2.67
CA GLY A 216 17.14 -21.53 -3.16
C GLY A 216 17.60 -22.99 -3.33
N ILE A 217 18.56 -23.22 -4.23
CA ILE A 217 19.04 -24.52 -4.74
C ILE A 217 19.43 -25.52 -3.62
N ALA A 218 19.61 -25.06 -2.38
CA ALA A 218 19.90 -25.88 -1.20
C ALA A 218 18.67 -26.48 -0.48
N ALA A 219 17.43 -26.09 -0.81
CA ALA A 219 16.22 -26.54 -0.11
C ALA A 219 16.00 -28.06 -0.17
N ASN A 220 16.48 -28.71 -1.23
CA ASN A 220 16.38 -30.16 -1.43
C ASN A 220 17.64 -30.95 -1.02
N ARG A 221 18.64 -30.30 -0.41
CA ARG A 221 19.83 -31.03 0.07
C ARG A 221 19.53 -31.66 1.42
N THR A 222 19.66 -32.99 1.46
CA THR A 222 19.54 -33.78 2.69
C THR A 222 20.51 -33.25 3.74
N ARG A 223 19.96 -32.93 4.92
CA ARG A 223 20.73 -32.45 6.08
C ARG A 223 21.83 -33.47 6.39
N ARG A 224 23.11 -33.06 6.33
CA ARG A 224 24.19 -33.85 6.93
C ARG A 224 23.94 -33.85 8.44
N GLU A 225 23.58 -35.00 8.99
CA GLU A 225 23.56 -35.18 10.44
C GLU A 225 24.96 -34.88 10.98
N PRO A 226 25.10 -33.96 11.96
CA PRO A 226 26.36 -33.79 12.64
C PRO A 226 26.63 -35.06 13.44
N LYS A 227 27.52 -35.91 12.93
CA LYS A 227 28.15 -36.94 13.74
C LYS A 227 28.92 -36.21 14.85
N THR A 228 28.47 -36.40 16.09
CA THR A 228 29.09 -36.01 17.37
C THR A 228 29.14 -34.51 17.70
N PRO A 229 28.91 -34.11 18.98
CA PRO A 229 28.91 -32.70 19.38
C PRO A 229 30.34 -32.15 19.44
N PRO A 230 30.66 -31.02 18.75
CA PRO A 230 31.93 -30.36 18.94
C PRO A 230 31.92 -29.57 20.25
N ARG A 231 33.03 -29.72 20.99
CA ARG A 231 33.33 -29.05 22.25
C ARG A 231 33.31 -27.53 22.12
N LYS A 232 32.89 -26.86 23.20
CA LYS A 232 32.98 -25.41 23.42
C LYS A 232 34.39 -24.88 23.08
N SER A 233 34.53 -24.08 22.04
CA SER A 233 35.63 -23.12 21.90
C SER A 233 35.23 -21.95 21.00
N HIS A 234 35.72 -20.76 21.36
CA HIS A 234 35.55 -19.43 20.75
C HIS A 234 34.39 -18.58 21.30
N MET A 235 34.64 -18.01 22.49
CA MET A 235 34.15 -16.67 22.84
C MET A 235 34.68 -15.66 21.80
N ARG A 236 33.81 -14.85 21.20
CA ARG A 236 34.24 -13.65 20.48
C ARG A 236 34.41 -12.52 21.49
N ASN A 237 35.64 -12.06 21.67
CA ASN A 237 35.91 -10.77 22.29
C ASN A 237 35.47 -9.67 21.31
N LEU A 238 34.62 -8.76 21.76
CA LEU A 238 34.41 -7.48 21.08
C LEU A 238 35.66 -6.62 21.25
N SER A 239 36.18 -6.08 20.17
CA SER A 239 37.15 -4.98 20.19
C SER A 239 36.68 -3.88 19.25
N ASP A 240 36.71 -2.68 19.80
CA ASP A 240 36.32 -1.40 19.22
C ASP A 240 37.14 -0.97 17.99
N VAL A 241 36.42 -0.31 17.08
CA VAL A 241 36.82 0.70 16.08
C VAL A 241 38.06 0.44 15.20
N THR A 242 37.82 0.22 13.90
CA THR A 242 38.50 0.99 12.84
C THR A 242 37.67 0.99 11.56
N ASP A 243 37.44 2.18 11.00
CA ASP A 243 36.99 2.40 9.62
C ASP A 243 37.89 1.65 8.63
N LEU A 244 37.27 1.00 7.62
CA LEU A 244 37.67 1.00 6.19
C LEU A 244 36.91 -0.09 5.39
N SER A 245 36.21 0.37 4.33
CA SER A 245 35.84 -0.29 3.05
C SER A 245 34.45 -0.91 2.85
N PRO A 246 33.75 -0.65 1.71
CA PRO A 246 32.38 -1.11 1.42
C PRO A 246 32.28 -2.53 0.82
N LEU A 247 33.37 -3.30 0.82
CA LEU A 247 33.44 -4.64 0.24
C LEU A 247 33.06 -5.77 1.20
N SER A 248 32.98 -5.51 2.52
CA SER A 248 32.64 -6.52 3.52
C SER A 248 31.13 -6.82 3.61
N SER A 249 30.26 -5.87 3.25
CA SER A 249 28.81 -6.04 3.30
C SER A 249 28.26 -7.06 2.29
N ARG A 250 29.02 -7.38 1.24
CA ARG A 250 28.68 -8.47 0.30
C ARG A 250 28.98 -9.86 0.86
N VAL A 251 29.83 -9.98 1.89
CA VAL A 251 30.22 -11.28 2.46
C VAL A 251 29.33 -11.68 3.63
N ASP A 252 28.72 -10.72 4.34
CA ASP A 252 27.74 -11.02 5.41
C ASP A 252 26.46 -11.68 4.89
N ARG A 253 26.14 -11.52 3.59
CA ARG A 253 25.07 -12.29 2.93
C ARG A 253 25.42 -13.78 2.68
N MET A 254 26.65 -14.22 2.96
CA MET A 254 27.09 -15.61 2.79
C MET A 254 27.31 -16.37 4.11
N SER A 255 26.94 -15.82 5.27
CA SER A 255 26.99 -16.56 6.53
C SER A 255 25.92 -17.65 6.60
N ILE A 256 26.29 -18.85 6.11
CA ILE A 256 25.67 -20.12 6.46
C ILE A 256 25.98 -20.40 7.93
N SER A 257 25.17 -19.84 8.83
CA SER A 257 25.13 -20.21 10.24
C SER A 257 23.74 -20.76 10.56
N GLY A 258 23.70 -22.02 11.00
CA GLY A 258 22.48 -22.80 11.22
C GLY A 258 21.62 -22.31 12.38
N THR A 259 20.93 -21.20 12.18
CA THR A 259 19.80 -20.77 13.01
C THR A 259 18.55 -21.54 12.58
N SER A 260 17.76 -21.96 13.57
CA SER A 260 16.50 -22.70 13.40
C SER A 260 15.55 -21.98 12.45
N TYR A 261 14.96 -22.72 11.51
CA TYR A 261 13.95 -22.25 10.56
C TYR A 261 12.83 -21.46 11.27
N ARG A 262 12.79 -20.13 11.07
CA ARG A 262 11.62 -19.32 11.31
C ARG A 262 10.90 -19.17 9.98
N ASP A 263 9.68 -19.70 9.92
CA ASP A 263 8.78 -19.57 8.76
C ASP A 263 8.11 -18.18 8.79
N ASP A 264 8.91 -17.12 8.75
CA ASP A 264 8.45 -15.73 8.86
C ASP A 264 8.13 -15.08 7.51
N ARG A 265 8.17 -15.86 6.42
CA ARG A 265 7.98 -15.39 5.04
C ARG A 265 8.93 -14.23 4.64
N SER A 266 10.13 -14.15 5.23
CA SER A 266 11.23 -13.26 4.82
C SER A 266 11.83 -13.54 3.42
N ARG A 267 11.09 -14.23 2.54
CA ARG A 267 11.55 -14.68 1.20
C ARG A 267 10.96 -13.85 0.06
N VAL A 268 10.53 -12.64 0.36
CA VAL A 268 9.74 -11.82 -0.53
C VAL A 268 10.57 -10.60 -0.89
N ASP A 269 11.01 -10.53 -2.15
CA ASP A 269 11.60 -9.32 -2.71
C ASP A 269 10.51 -8.47 -3.35
N PHE A 270 10.84 -7.26 -3.78
CA PHE A 270 9.94 -6.43 -4.55
C PHE A 270 10.18 -6.62 -6.04
N ALA A 271 9.10 -6.88 -6.78
CA ALA A 271 9.14 -6.79 -8.22
C ALA A 271 9.25 -5.30 -8.65
N PRO A 272 9.52 -5.00 -9.94
CA PRO A 272 9.56 -3.63 -10.44
C PRO A 272 8.32 -2.85 -10.02
N LEU A 273 8.54 -1.67 -9.42
CA LEU A 273 7.45 -0.77 -9.03
C LEU A 273 6.89 -0.09 -10.27
N GLN A 274 5.59 0.13 -10.31
CA GLN A 274 4.98 0.96 -11.34
C GLN A 274 4.72 2.36 -10.77
N ARG A 275 4.87 3.40 -11.58
CA ARG A 275 4.67 4.78 -11.14
C ARG A 275 4.04 5.68 -12.19
N VAL A 276 3.41 6.76 -11.73
CA VAL A 276 2.94 7.86 -12.57
C VAL A 276 3.42 9.17 -11.98
N HIS A 277 4.13 9.95 -12.79
CA HIS A 277 4.53 11.32 -12.48
C HIS A 277 3.45 12.30 -12.94
N VAL A 278 2.98 13.14 -12.03
CA VAL A 278 1.94 14.14 -12.29
C VAL A 278 2.48 15.52 -11.92
N PRO A 279 2.78 16.39 -12.91
CA PRO A 279 3.30 17.72 -12.64
C PRO A 279 2.34 18.52 -11.75
N TYR A 280 2.88 19.23 -10.76
CA TYR A 280 2.10 20.13 -9.91
C TYR A 280 1.45 21.27 -10.71
N SER A 281 2.08 21.67 -11.82
CA SER A 281 1.54 22.66 -12.75
C SER A 281 0.43 22.13 -13.65
N ALA A 282 0.07 20.84 -13.61
CA ALA A 282 -0.97 20.28 -14.45
C ALA A 282 -2.37 20.70 -13.97
N TYR A 283 -3.10 21.41 -14.83
CA TYR A 283 -4.50 21.79 -14.66
C TYR A 283 -5.25 21.78 -16.00
N GLY A 284 -6.58 21.79 -15.92
CA GLY A 284 -7.50 21.82 -17.05
C GLY A 284 -7.98 20.44 -17.51
N SER A 285 -8.97 20.46 -18.41
CA SER A 285 -9.57 19.26 -18.98
C SER A 285 -8.59 18.45 -19.83
N GLY A 286 -8.81 17.14 -19.94
CA GLY A 286 -7.97 16.22 -20.73
C GLY A 286 -6.64 15.84 -20.08
N LYS A 287 -6.36 16.28 -18.84
CA LYS A 287 -5.09 16.04 -18.17
C LYS A 287 -5.30 15.32 -16.85
N LEU A 288 -4.39 14.38 -16.55
CA LEU A 288 -4.25 13.85 -15.21
C LEU A 288 -3.61 14.94 -14.34
N THR A 289 -4.40 15.59 -13.49
CA THR A 289 -3.95 16.66 -12.59
C THR A 289 -3.57 16.10 -11.22
N PHE A 290 -2.82 16.88 -10.44
CA PHE A 290 -2.42 16.50 -9.08
C PHE A 290 -3.63 16.09 -8.22
N ARG A 291 -4.67 16.91 -8.18
CA ARG A 291 -5.87 16.66 -7.36
C ARG A 291 -6.64 15.44 -7.87
N LEU A 292 -6.79 15.29 -9.18
CA LEU A 292 -7.48 14.15 -9.78
C LEU A 292 -6.76 12.83 -9.48
N ALA A 293 -5.43 12.79 -9.66
CA ALA A 293 -4.63 11.62 -9.37
C ALA A 293 -4.69 11.23 -7.89
N LEU A 294 -4.51 12.20 -6.98
CA LEU A 294 -4.52 11.92 -5.55
C LEU A 294 -5.93 11.53 -5.05
N TRP A 295 -6.98 12.17 -5.57
CA TRP A 295 -8.36 11.75 -5.32
C TRP A 295 -8.61 10.32 -5.81
N ALA A 296 -8.17 9.99 -7.04
CA ALA A 296 -8.43 8.70 -7.65
C ALA A 296 -7.75 7.56 -6.90
N ILE A 297 -6.46 7.72 -6.55
CA ILE A 297 -5.75 6.68 -5.81
C ILE A 297 -6.38 6.47 -4.41
N CYS A 298 -6.85 7.54 -3.75
CA CYS A 298 -7.61 7.44 -2.50
C CYS A 298 -8.90 6.64 -2.67
N MET A 299 -9.66 6.88 -3.74
CA MET A 299 -10.88 6.12 -4.05
C MET A 299 -10.57 4.65 -4.30
N LEU A 300 -9.54 4.34 -5.10
CA LEU A 300 -9.09 2.97 -5.39
C LEU A 300 -8.63 2.22 -4.14
N ALA A 301 -7.90 2.87 -3.25
CA ALA A 301 -7.42 2.26 -2.00
C ALA A 301 -8.55 2.07 -0.97
N ALA A 302 -9.62 2.85 -1.06
CA ALA A 302 -10.76 2.79 -0.16
C ALA A 302 -11.82 1.77 -0.56
N THR A 303 -11.73 1.26 -1.79
CA THR A 303 -12.72 0.44 -2.49
C THR A 303 -13.37 -0.60 -1.59
N PRO A 304 -14.72 -0.56 -1.46
CA PRO A 304 -15.44 -1.60 -0.75
C PRO A 304 -15.36 -2.93 -1.52
N GLY A 305 -15.09 -4.01 -0.80
CA GLY A 305 -15.29 -5.36 -1.32
C GLY A 305 -14.22 -5.90 -2.27
N ASN A 306 -13.11 -5.18 -2.49
CA ASN A 306 -11.91 -5.72 -3.13
C ASN A 306 -10.66 -5.52 -2.25
N SER A 307 -9.60 -6.27 -2.53
CA SER A 307 -8.32 -6.16 -1.85
C SER A 307 -7.44 -5.09 -2.49
N THR A 308 -6.83 -4.27 -1.62
CA THR A 308 -5.76 -3.31 -1.95
C THR A 308 -4.42 -3.79 -1.39
N HIS A 309 -4.36 -5.07 -1.02
CA HIS A 309 -3.20 -5.62 -0.34
C HIS A 309 -2.03 -5.76 -1.29
N LEU A 310 -0.84 -5.71 -0.70
CA LEU A 310 0.40 -6.05 -1.39
C LEU A 310 0.37 -7.54 -1.77
N GLN A 311 0.56 -7.83 -3.05
CA GLN A 311 0.46 -9.19 -3.62
C GLN A 311 1.59 -9.42 -4.64
N ALA A 312 1.82 -10.68 -4.97
CA ALA A 312 2.82 -11.06 -5.96
C ALA A 312 2.40 -10.68 -7.39
N GLU A 313 1.10 -10.71 -7.65
CA GLU A 313 0.54 -10.43 -8.97
C GLU A 313 -0.81 -9.72 -8.86
N TYR A 314 -1.07 -8.83 -9.81
CA TYR A 314 -2.37 -8.20 -10.03
C TYR A 314 -2.82 -8.56 -11.45
N VAL A 315 -3.53 -9.67 -11.57
CA VAL A 315 -3.79 -10.35 -12.86
C VAL A 315 -4.59 -9.49 -13.84
N TYR A 316 -5.44 -8.59 -13.32
CA TYR A 316 -6.41 -7.86 -14.12
C TYR A 316 -6.12 -6.35 -14.16
N PRO A 317 -6.30 -5.71 -15.33
CA PRO A 317 -6.24 -4.25 -15.46
C PRO A 317 -7.20 -3.53 -14.51
N LEU A 318 -6.93 -2.25 -14.26
CA LEU A 318 -7.77 -1.46 -13.33
C LEU A 318 -9.25 -1.45 -13.75
N HIS A 319 -9.55 -1.33 -15.03
CA HIS A 319 -10.92 -1.27 -15.55
C HIS A 319 -11.48 -2.67 -15.89
N SER A 320 -11.51 -3.56 -14.89
CA SER A 320 -12.02 -4.93 -15.04
C SER A 320 -13.25 -5.19 -14.18
N VAL A 321 -14.14 -6.06 -14.65
CA VAL A 321 -15.35 -6.50 -13.94
C VAL A 321 -15.47 -8.02 -13.90
N ILE A 322 -16.08 -8.55 -12.83
CA ILE A 322 -16.52 -9.94 -12.75
C ILE A 322 -18.04 -10.02 -12.72
N GLN A 323 -18.61 -11.05 -13.34
CA GLN A 323 -20.03 -11.33 -13.22
C GLN A 323 -20.36 -11.93 -11.86
N THR A 324 -21.38 -11.38 -11.20
CA THR A 324 -21.91 -11.85 -9.91
C THR A 324 -23.43 -12.04 -10.01
N GLN A 325 -24.03 -12.63 -8.99
CA GLN A 325 -25.50 -12.75 -8.90
C GLN A 325 -26.23 -11.39 -8.88
N ARG A 326 -25.55 -10.30 -8.50
CA ARG A 326 -26.13 -8.95 -8.37
C ARG A 326 -25.89 -8.06 -9.59
N GLY A 327 -25.20 -8.57 -10.62
CA GLY A 327 -24.70 -7.80 -11.76
C GLY A 327 -23.18 -7.92 -11.90
N PHE A 328 -22.56 -6.93 -12.54
CA PHE A 328 -21.13 -6.88 -12.77
C PHE A 328 -20.45 -6.08 -11.67
N LEU A 329 -19.59 -6.74 -10.88
CA LEU A 329 -18.77 -6.10 -9.86
C LEU A 329 -17.48 -5.58 -10.50
N HIS A 330 -17.29 -4.27 -10.46
CA HIS A 330 -16.04 -3.65 -10.89
C HIS A 330 -14.95 -3.87 -9.84
N LEU A 331 -13.86 -4.52 -10.24
CA LEU A 331 -12.82 -4.97 -9.33
C LEU A 331 -12.14 -3.78 -8.63
N SER A 332 -11.77 -2.73 -9.36
CA SER A 332 -11.03 -1.62 -8.74
C SER A 332 -11.86 -0.59 -7.98
N THR A 333 -13.16 -0.43 -8.29
CA THR A 333 -14.03 0.58 -7.64
C THR A 333 -15.06 -0.03 -6.69
N GLY A 334 -15.27 -1.35 -6.73
CA GLY A 334 -16.25 -2.06 -5.92
C GLY A 334 -17.70 -1.77 -6.31
N ALA A 335 -17.93 -1.00 -7.37
CA ALA A 335 -19.26 -0.69 -7.87
C ALA A 335 -19.91 -1.93 -8.49
N VAL A 336 -21.22 -2.09 -8.31
CA VAL A 336 -22.00 -3.16 -8.96
C VAL A 336 -22.96 -2.52 -9.96
N THR A 337 -22.84 -2.90 -11.23
CA THR A 337 -23.69 -2.41 -12.33
C THR A 337 -24.52 -3.53 -12.94
N GLN A 338 -25.67 -3.22 -13.53
CA GLN A 338 -26.51 -4.22 -14.19
C GLN A 338 -25.97 -4.62 -15.58
N GLN A 339 -25.18 -3.75 -16.20
CA GLN A 339 -24.53 -3.96 -17.49
C GLN A 339 -23.03 -3.81 -17.34
N VAL A 340 -22.27 -4.43 -18.25
CA VAL A 340 -20.81 -4.25 -18.32
C VAL A 340 -20.54 -2.77 -18.62
N PRO A 341 -19.77 -2.05 -17.78
CA PRO A 341 -19.39 -0.67 -18.06
C PRO A 341 -18.64 -0.57 -19.39
N GLU A 342 -18.84 0.53 -20.10
CA GLU A 342 -18.18 0.75 -21.39
C GLU A 342 -16.66 0.72 -21.26
N GLY A 343 -15.99 -0.09 -22.07
CA GLY A 343 -14.54 -0.26 -22.05
C GLY A 343 -14.02 -1.23 -20.98
N ALA A 344 -14.88 -1.74 -20.10
CA ALA A 344 -14.45 -2.63 -19.04
C ALA A 344 -14.17 -4.05 -19.54
N GLN A 345 -13.08 -4.65 -19.05
CA GLN A 345 -12.74 -6.03 -19.33
C GLN A 345 -13.57 -6.97 -18.44
N LEU A 346 -14.41 -7.82 -19.05
CA LEU A 346 -15.07 -8.90 -18.33
C LEU A 346 -14.08 -10.05 -18.09
N VAL A 347 -13.92 -10.44 -16.82
CA VAL A 347 -13.02 -11.51 -16.40
C VAL A 347 -13.78 -12.59 -15.63
N GLU A 348 -13.23 -13.80 -15.61
CA GLU A 348 -13.87 -14.95 -14.96
C GLU A 348 -13.70 -14.90 -13.43
N ALA A 349 -14.80 -15.17 -12.72
CA ALA A 349 -14.76 -15.31 -11.28
C ALA A 349 -14.24 -16.71 -10.90
N PRO A 350 -13.44 -16.85 -9.83
CA PRO A 350 -13.05 -18.16 -9.32
C PRO A 350 -14.30 -18.93 -8.86
N GLN A 351 -14.57 -20.08 -9.49
CA GLN A 351 -15.76 -20.88 -9.17
C GLN A 351 -15.51 -21.94 -8.09
N ASP A 352 -14.26 -22.40 -7.95
CA ASP A 352 -13.94 -23.55 -7.11
C ASP A 352 -13.58 -23.17 -5.67
N LEU A 353 -14.03 -24.00 -4.72
CA LEU A 353 -13.56 -23.98 -3.35
C LEU A 353 -12.17 -24.61 -3.26
N ALA A 354 -11.21 -23.87 -2.73
CA ALA A 354 -9.87 -24.37 -2.47
C ALA A 354 -9.74 -24.88 -1.02
N ILE A 355 -8.95 -25.93 -0.79
CA ILE A 355 -8.61 -26.35 0.58
C ILE A 355 -7.49 -25.44 1.12
N ALA A 356 -7.73 -24.81 2.27
CA ALA A 356 -6.73 -23.94 2.88
C ALA A 356 -5.54 -24.73 3.42
N LYS A 357 -4.35 -24.25 3.09
CA LYS A 357 -3.09 -24.52 3.78
C LYS A 357 -2.77 -23.35 4.72
N ASN A 358 -1.83 -23.55 5.64
CA ASN A 358 -1.43 -22.50 6.59
C ASN A 358 -0.92 -21.22 5.91
N ASP A 359 -0.43 -21.37 4.69
CA ASP A 359 0.15 -20.33 3.85
C ASP A 359 -0.82 -19.83 2.76
N SER A 360 -2.07 -20.29 2.72
CA SER A 360 -3.01 -19.89 1.66
C SER A 360 -3.37 -18.40 1.66
N PHE A 361 -3.38 -17.75 2.83
CA PHE A 361 -3.69 -16.32 2.96
C PHE A 361 -3.24 -15.78 4.32
N LEU A 362 -3.22 -14.45 4.46
CA LEU A 362 -2.98 -13.78 5.74
C LEU A 362 -4.27 -13.65 6.54
N ALA A 363 -4.17 -13.65 7.87
CA ALA A 363 -5.33 -13.51 8.75
C ALA A 363 -6.17 -12.25 8.43
N GLU A 364 -5.49 -11.12 8.21
CA GLU A 364 -6.11 -9.85 7.82
C GLU A 364 -6.82 -9.85 6.45
N HIS A 365 -6.63 -10.87 5.61
CA HIS A 365 -7.27 -10.97 4.29
C HIS A 365 -8.69 -11.56 4.36
N VAL A 366 -9.08 -12.15 5.48
CA VAL A 366 -10.41 -12.74 5.66
C VAL A 366 -11.46 -11.64 5.74
N ARG A 367 -12.47 -11.70 4.86
CA ARG A 367 -13.63 -10.81 4.86
C ARG A 367 -14.77 -11.40 5.68
N ALA A 368 -15.05 -12.68 5.46
CA ALA A 368 -16.11 -13.41 6.13
C ALA A 368 -15.70 -14.87 6.29
N ALA A 369 -16.23 -15.50 7.33
CA ALA A 369 -16.07 -16.92 7.57
C ALA A 369 -17.40 -17.50 8.02
N GLU A 370 -17.87 -18.49 7.28
CA GLU A 370 -19.19 -19.10 7.45
C GLU A 370 -19.02 -20.58 7.72
N ARG A 371 -20.01 -21.22 8.33
CA ARG A 371 -19.97 -22.67 8.55
C ARG A 371 -20.02 -23.40 7.21
N HIS A 372 -19.14 -24.39 7.03
CA HIS A 372 -19.28 -25.30 5.89
C HIS A 372 -20.61 -26.07 5.98
N PRO A 373 -21.41 -26.15 4.90
CA PRO A 373 -22.77 -26.70 4.97
C PRO A 373 -22.81 -28.18 5.35
N SER A 374 -21.78 -28.95 5.01
CA SER A 374 -21.77 -30.42 5.12
C SER A 374 -20.54 -31.02 5.83
N GLU A 375 -19.51 -30.21 6.15
CA GLU A 375 -18.24 -30.70 6.70
C GLU A 375 -17.86 -29.94 7.97
N PRO A 376 -17.07 -30.52 8.89
CA PRO A 376 -16.45 -29.77 9.97
C PRO A 376 -15.42 -28.78 9.40
N GLY A 377 -15.69 -27.49 9.55
CA GLY A 377 -14.82 -26.42 9.10
C GLY A 377 -15.57 -25.13 8.76
N LEU A 378 -14.81 -24.13 8.31
CA LEU A 378 -15.30 -22.83 7.89
C LEU A 378 -15.04 -22.62 6.41
N VAL A 379 -16.00 -22.05 5.70
CA VAL A 379 -15.80 -21.47 4.37
C VAL A 379 -15.40 -20.02 4.55
N VAL A 380 -14.13 -19.74 4.27
CA VAL A 380 -13.54 -18.41 4.31
C VAL A 380 -13.67 -17.74 2.96
N THR A 381 -14.19 -16.52 2.98
CA THR A 381 -14.23 -15.62 1.83
C THR A 381 -13.22 -14.51 2.06
N LEU A 382 -12.28 -14.35 1.14
CA LEU A 382 -11.27 -13.30 1.22
C LEU A 382 -11.83 -11.93 0.82
N LYS A 383 -11.10 -10.88 1.16
CA LYS A 383 -11.38 -9.51 0.73
C LYS A 383 -11.21 -9.35 -0.79
N ASP A 384 -10.25 -10.07 -1.37
CA ASP A 384 -10.04 -10.11 -2.81
C ASP A 384 -11.07 -11.03 -3.47
N ALA A 385 -11.89 -10.46 -4.36
CA ALA A 385 -12.93 -11.21 -5.07
C ALA A 385 -12.36 -12.05 -6.22
N THR A 386 -11.10 -11.85 -6.59
CA THR A 386 -10.39 -12.60 -7.64
C THR A 386 -9.73 -13.87 -7.11
N LEU A 387 -9.70 -14.05 -5.79
CA LEU A 387 -9.19 -15.26 -5.15
C LEU A 387 -10.33 -16.24 -4.84
N PRO A 388 -10.05 -17.56 -4.87
CA PRO A 388 -11.06 -18.55 -4.52
C PRO A 388 -11.51 -18.41 -3.06
N ARG A 389 -12.68 -18.97 -2.77
CA ARG A 389 -13.12 -19.21 -1.38
C ARG A 389 -12.39 -20.43 -0.85
N TYR A 390 -12.08 -20.43 0.45
CA TYR A 390 -11.26 -21.45 1.07
C TYR A 390 -12.01 -22.26 2.11
N ILE A 391 -11.80 -23.57 2.15
CA ILE A 391 -12.24 -24.45 3.23
C ILE A 391 -11.13 -24.51 4.29
N VAL A 392 -11.43 -24.02 5.49
CA VAL A 392 -10.53 -23.96 6.65
C VAL A 392 -10.93 -25.00 7.68
N ARG A 393 -9.96 -25.77 8.17
CA ARG A 393 -10.14 -26.82 9.18
C ARG A 393 -9.49 -26.42 10.51
N ASP A 394 -9.88 -27.08 11.61
CA ASP A 394 -9.52 -26.72 13.00
C ASP A 394 -8.00 -26.72 13.30
N GLY A 395 -7.16 -27.28 12.41
CA GLY A 395 -5.70 -27.27 12.53
C GLY A 395 -4.98 -26.21 11.68
N ASN A 396 -5.72 -25.46 10.85
CA ASN A 396 -5.11 -24.42 10.04
C ASN A 396 -4.73 -23.21 10.89
N ARG A 397 -3.53 -22.69 10.66
CA ARG A 397 -3.05 -21.43 11.23
C ARG A 397 -2.70 -20.46 10.11
N PHE A 398 -2.98 -19.19 10.32
CA PHE A 398 -2.73 -18.13 9.35
C PHE A 398 -1.86 -17.05 10.00
N TRP A 399 -0.82 -16.65 9.28
CA TRP A 399 0.07 -15.60 9.75
C TRP A 399 -0.65 -14.26 9.67
N SER A 400 -0.54 -13.44 10.73
CA SER A 400 -0.84 -12.03 10.64
C SER A 400 0.46 -11.25 10.51
N ARG A 401 0.67 -10.57 9.39
CA ARG A 401 1.81 -9.65 9.25
C ARG A 401 1.60 -8.41 10.11
N ALA A 402 0.35 -7.99 10.32
CA ALA A 402 0.03 -6.88 11.20
C ALA A 402 0.46 -7.11 12.66
N LYS A 403 0.34 -8.36 13.15
CA LYS A 403 0.68 -8.74 14.53
C LYS A 403 1.97 -9.52 14.67
N GLN A 404 2.56 -9.98 13.57
CA GLN A 404 3.75 -10.83 13.52
C GLN A 404 3.57 -12.11 14.36
N ARG A 405 2.38 -12.71 14.25
CA ARG A 405 1.96 -13.89 15.02
C ARG A 405 1.05 -14.79 14.19
N TRP A 406 1.02 -16.07 14.55
CA TRP A 406 0.09 -17.04 13.98
C TRP A 406 -1.24 -16.97 14.72
N TYR A 407 -2.33 -17.07 13.98
CA TYR A 407 -3.69 -17.13 14.51
C TYR A 407 -4.41 -18.35 13.95
N HIS A 408 -5.32 -18.92 14.72
CA HIS A 408 -6.33 -19.84 14.22
C HIS A 408 -7.70 -19.17 14.19
N LEU A 409 -8.51 -19.58 13.24
CA LEU A 409 -9.88 -19.12 13.12
C LEU A 409 -10.76 -20.16 13.80
N VAL A 410 -11.34 -19.80 14.93
CA VAL A 410 -12.17 -20.70 15.74
C VAL A 410 -13.60 -20.20 15.80
N ARG A 411 -14.50 -21.07 16.26
CA ARG A 411 -15.91 -20.74 16.42
C ARG A 411 -16.20 -20.38 17.87
N ALA A 412 -16.69 -19.17 18.09
CA ALA A 412 -17.20 -18.75 19.40
C ALA A 412 -18.53 -19.48 19.72
N GLU A 413 -18.91 -19.50 21.00
CA GLU A 413 -20.12 -20.17 21.49
C GLU A 413 -21.41 -19.64 20.82
N ASN A 414 -21.44 -18.35 20.47
CA ASN A 414 -22.54 -17.71 19.74
C ASN A 414 -22.56 -18.05 18.23
N GLY A 415 -21.63 -18.89 17.76
CA GLY A 415 -21.52 -19.35 16.39
C GLY A 415 -20.72 -18.44 15.45
N THR A 416 -20.22 -17.29 15.90
CA THR A 416 -19.39 -16.38 15.08
C THR A 416 -17.94 -16.87 15.00
N ALA A 417 -17.29 -16.68 13.85
CA ALA A 417 -15.85 -16.95 13.73
C ALA A 417 -15.04 -15.85 14.44
N ILE A 418 -14.10 -16.24 15.29
CA ILE A 418 -13.17 -15.36 16.00
C ILE A 418 -11.72 -15.78 15.75
N TRP A 419 -10.81 -14.82 15.85
CA TRP A 419 -9.38 -15.07 15.78
C TRP A 419 -8.83 -15.28 17.18
N GLU A 420 -8.17 -16.41 17.39
CA GLU A 420 -7.42 -16.70 18.61
C GLU A 420 -5.92 -16.78 18.28
N GLU A 421 -5.07 -16.32 19.20
CA GLU A 421 -3.63 -16.37 19.00
C GLU A 421 -3.14 -17.80 19.16
N PHE A 422 -2.37 -18.28 18.19
CA PHE A 422 -1.77 -19.60 18.26
C PHE A 422 -0.50 -19.55 19.12
N GLU A 423 -0.63 -19.88 20.40
CA GLU A 423 0.53 -20.14 21.27
C GLU A 423 1.03 -21.56 21.04
N SER A 424 2.26 -21.72 20.54
CA SER A 424 2.86 -23.05 20.50
C SER A 424 3.06 -23.52 21.94
N ARG A 425 2.28 -24.52 22.38
CA ARG A 425 2.60 -25.24 23.61
C ARG A 425 4.03 -25.78 23.46
N SER A 426 4.92 -25.29 24.32
CA SER A 426 6.35 -25.65 24.39
C SER A 426 6.55 -27.11 24.73
#